data_AF-A0A840A4N2-F1
#
_entry.id   AF-A0A840A4N2-F1
#
_cell.length_a   1.000
_cell.length_b   1.000
_cell.length_c   1.000
_cell.angle_alpha   90.00
_cell.angle_beta   90.00
_cell.angle_gamma   90.00
#
_symmetry.space_group_name_H-M   'P 1'
#
loop_
_entity.id
_entity.type
_entity.pdbx_description
1 polymer ?
#
loop_
_entity_poly.entity_id
_entity_poly.type
_entity_poly.pdbx_seq_one_letter_code
_entity_poly.pdbx_strand_id
1 'polypeptide(L)'
;MAMRPTLLALAVFAASASPAPAQAPRDPVARDLTIRNQEAQAQQMIDRQRSVALENDLNALDARVQSQERMQVLQVQRGPTLAPLDPDVKPPALNMGSYASIPDAALAASNARVREASRNKR
;
A
#
# COMPACT_ATOMS: atom_id res chain seq x y z
N MET A 1 -16.01 -11.19 51.10
CA MET A 1 -16.51 -12.50 50.63
C MET A 1 -17.71 -12.30 49.69
N ALA A 2 -17.55 -11.57 48.58
CA ALA A 2 -18.69 -11.11 47.73
C ALA A 2 -18.45 -11.20 46.20
N MET A 3 -17.38 -11.86 45.73
CA MET A 3 -17.07 -11.98 44.29
C MET A 3 -17.62 -13.26 43.62
N ARG A 4 -18.08 -14.25 44.39
CA ARG A 4 -18.62 -15.50 43.85
C ARG A 4 -19.99 -15.37 43.14
N PRO A 5 -20.96 -14.56 43.60
CA PRO A 5 -22.26 -14.50 42.93
C PRO A 5 -22.20 -13.75 41.59
N THR A 6 -21.28 -12.79 41.43
CA THR A 6 -21.11 -12.03 40.19
C THR A 6 -20.49 -12.87 39.08
N LEU A 7 -19.54 -13.75 39.41
CA LEU A 7 -18.94 -14.68 38.44
C LEU A 7 -19.95 -15.72 37.95
N LEU A 8 -20.86 -16.17 38.81
CA LEU A 8 -21.88 -17.15 38.47
C LEU A 8 -22.98 -16.54 37.59
N ALA A 9 -23.37 -15.28 37.86
CA ALA A 9 -24.30 -14.53 37.01
C ALA A 9 -23.73 -14.26 35.60
N LEU A 10 -22.43 -13.96 35.49
CA LEU A 10 -21.77 -13.75 34.21
C LEU A 10 -21.68 -15.05 33.39
N ALA A 11 -21.44 -16.19 34.04
CA ALA A 11 -21.38 -17.49 33.38
C ALA A 11 -22.75 -17.93 32.82
N VAL A 12 -23.85 -17.65 33.53
CA VAL A 12 -25.21 -17.95 33.06
C VAL A 12 -25.60 -17.05 31.89
N PHE A 13 -25.23 -15.77 31.91
CA PHE A 13 -25.50 -14.87 30.79
C PHE A 13 -24.69 -15.24 29.55
N ALA A 14 -23.42 -15.67 29.71
CA ALA A 14 -22.59 -16.14 28.60
C ALA A 14 -23.12 -17.43 27.95
N ALA A 15 -23.75 -18.33 28.72
CA ALA A 15 -24.36 -19.55 28.17
C ALA A 15 -25.61 -19.28 27.30
N SER A 16 -26.31 -18.17 27.55
CA SER A 16 -27.50 -17.77 26.78
C SER A 16 -27.18 -17.15 25.41
N ALA A 17 -25.92 -16.82 25.14
CA ALA A 17 -25.44 -16.33 23.84
C ALA A 17 -25.08 -17.47 22.86
N SER A 18 -25.62 -18.67 23.08
CA SER A 18 -25.43 -19.78 22.15
C SER A 18 -26.21 -19.49 20.85
N PRO A 19 -25.59 -19.56 19.67
CA PRO A 19 -26.29 -19.36 18.41
C PRO A 19 -27.38 -20.43 18.31
N ALA A 20 -28.65 -19.99 18.31
CA ALA A 20 -29.77 -20.88 18.13
C ALA A 20 -29.59 -21.63 16.80
N PRO A 21 -29.59 -22.98 16.78
CA PRO A 21 -29.56 -23.73 15.53
C PRO A 21 -30.77 -23.30 14.69
N ALA A 22 -30.48 -22.76 13.50
CA ALA A 22 -31.49 -22.35 12.55
C ALA A 22 -32.47 -23.49 12.31
N GLN A 23 -33.72 -23.32 12.77
CA GLN A 23 -34.76 -24.32 12.63
C GLN A 23 -35.08 -24.47 11.14
N ALA A 24 -34.67 -25.59 10.54
CA ALA A 24 -35.01 -25.90 9.16
C ALA A 24 -36.55 -25.86 9.01
N PRO A 25 -37.10 -25.14 8.02
CA PRO A 25 -38.54 -25.12 7.78
C PRO A 25 -39.05 -26.54 7.57
N ARG A 26 -39.92 -27.03 8.47
CA ARG A 26 -40.59 -28.34 8.35
C ARG A 26 -41.60 -28.38 7.20
N ASP A 27 -42.06 -27.22 6.77
CA ASP A 27 -43.03 -27.07 5.68
C ASP A 27 -42.32 -27.18 4.31
N PRO A 28 -42.69 -28.14 3.45
CA PRO A 28 -42.05 -28.33 2.14
C PRO A 28 -42.14 -27.09 1.24
N VAL A 29 -43.23 -26.31 1.33
CA VAL A 29 -43.41 -25.09 0.52
C VAL A 29 -42.44 -23.99 0.98
N ALA A 30 -42.29 -23.82 2.30
CA ALA A 30 -41.34 -22.86 2.86
C ALA A 30 -39.89 -23.23 2.51
N ARG A 31 -39.59 -24.53 2.46
CA ARG A 31 -38.26 -25.04 2.07
C ARG A 31 -37.93 -24.72 0.61
N ASP A 32 -38.85 -24.96 -0.33
CA ASP A 32 -38.65 -24.65 -1.75
C ASP A 32 -38.42 -23.15 -1.97
N LEU A 33 -39.22 -22.30 -1.32
CA LEU A 33 -39.03 -20.85 -1.33
C LEU A 33 -37.65 -20.43 -0.80
N THR A 34 -37.16 -21.05 0.28
CA THR A 34 -35.81 -20.76 0.79
C THR A 34 -34.70 -21.16 -0.19
N ILE A 35 -34.85 -22.31 -0.85
CA ILE A 35 -33.86 -22.80 -1.83
C ILE A 35 -33.80 -21.85 -3.03
N ARG A 36 -34.95 -21.50 -3.62
CA ARG A 36 -35.01 -20.56 -4.75
C ARG A 36 -34.43 -19.18 -4.41
N ASN A 37 -34.67 -18.69 -3.20
CA ASN A 37 -34.08 -17.43 -2.74
C ASN A 37 -32.56 -17.54 -2.60
N GLN A 38 -32.04 -18.65 -2.09
CA GLN A 38 -30.61 -18.89 -2.00
C GLN A 38 -29.96 -18.99 -3.38
N GLU A 39 -30.60 -19.68 -4.34
CA GLU A 39 -30.14 -19.76 -5.72
C GLU A 39 -30.09 -18.38 -6.38
N ALA A 40 -31.15 -17.58 -6.24
CA ALA A 40 -31.20 -16.22 -6.76
C ALA A 40 -30.09 -15.33 -6.17
N GLN A 41 -29.85 -15.44 -4.86
CA GLN A 41 -28.76 -14.71 -4.20
C GLN A 41 -27.38 -15.18 -4.67
N ALA A 42 -27.16 -16.48 -4.80
CA ALA A 42 -25.92 -17.04 -5.32
C ALA A 42 -25.63 -16.54 -6.73
N GLN A 43 -26.65 -16.49 -7.59
CA GLN A 43 -26.53 -15.98 -8.95
C GLN A 43 -26.12 -14.49 -8.95
N GLN A 44 -26.77 -13.67 -8.12
CA GLN A 44 -26.41 -12.25 -7.97
C GLN A 44 -24.99 -12.05 -7.44
N MET A 45 -24.50 -12.95 -6.57
CA MET A 45 -23.11 -12.88 -6.08
C MET A 45 -22.12 -13.21 -7.18
N ILE A 46 -22.39 -14.22 -8.01
CA ILE A 46 -21.55 -14.57 -9.16
C ILE A 46 -21.47 -13.41 -10.15
N ASP A 47 -22.61 -12.78 -10.47
CA ASP A 47 -22.65 -11.66 -11.40
C ASP A 47 -21.86 -10.45 -10.88
N ARG A 48 -21.96 -10.16 -9.58
CA ARG A 48 -21.14 -9.14 -8.92
C ARG A 48 -19.65 -9.46 -8.94
N GLN A 49 -19.27 -10.71 -8.72
CA GLN A 49 -17.86 -11.12 -8.79
C GLN A 49 -17.31 -10.95 -10.22
N ARG A 50 -18.11 -11.32 -11.23
CA ARG A 50 -17.74 -11.11 -12.64
C ARG A 50 -17.59 -9.63 -12.97
N SER A 51 -18.50 -8.77 -12.51
CA SER A 51 -18.40 -7.32 -12.77
C SER A 51 -17.14 -6.73 -12.14
N VAL A 52 -16.81 -7.11 -10.90
CA VAL A 52 -15.59 -6.65 -10.21
C VAL A 52 -14.33 -7.13 -10.94
N ALA A 53 -14.31 -8.38 -11.42
CA ALA A 53 -13.18 -8.89 -12.19
C ALA A 53 -12.97 -8.09 -13.48
N LEU A 54 -14.05 -7.83 -14.24
CA LEU A 54 -14.00 -7.03 -15.46
C LEU A 54 -13.54 -5.59 -15.19
N GLU A 55 -14.03 -4.98 -14.11
CA GLU A 55 -13.62 -3.63 -13.71
C GLU A 55 -12.13 -3.56 -13.34
N ASN A 56 -11.63 -4.57 -12.63
CA ASN A 56 -10.20 -4.67 -12.32
C ASN A 56 -9.35 -4.83 -13.59
N ASP A 57 -9.79 -5.64 -14.54
CA ASP A 57 -9.09 -5.83 -15.82
C ASP A 57 -9.05 -4.52 -16.63
N LEU A 58 -10.15 -3.77 -16.67
CA LEU A 58 -10.22 -2.46 -17.32
C LEU A 58 -9.29 -1.44 -16.65
N ASN A 59 -9.32 -1.36 -15.32
CA ASN A 59 -8.45 -0.46 -14.55
C ASN A 59 -6.97 -0.80 -14.75
N ALA A 60 -6.63 -2.09 -14.79
CA ALA A 60 -5.28 -2.54 -15.06
C ALA A 60 -4.82 -2.18 -16.49
N LEU A 61 -5.72 -2.27 -17.48
CA LEU A 61 -5.43 -1.88 -18.85
C LEU A 61 -5.23 -0.36 -18.97
N ASP A 62 -6.12 0.45 -18.37
CA ASP A 62 -6.02 1.91 -18.39
C ASP A 62 -4.73 2.38 -17.72
N ALA A 63 -4.36 1.79 -16.57
CA ALA A 63 -3.10 2.08 -15.90
C ALA A 63 -1.88 1.77 -16.80
N ARG A 64 -1.93 0.71 -17.61
CA ARG A 64 -0.87 0.38 -18.58
C ARG A 64 -0.78 1.43 -19.69
N VAL A 65 -1.92 1.86 -20.25
CA VAL A 65 -1.97 2.89 -21.29
C VAL A 65 -1.41 4.21 -20.75
N GLN A 66 -1.90 4.69 -19.60
CA GLN A 66 -1.40 5.91 -18.97
C GLN A 66 0.10 5.84 -18.66
N SER A 67 0.60 4.68 -18.23
CA SER A 67 2.03 4.48 -18.00
C SER A 67 2.85 4.58 -19.29
N GLN A 68 2.36 3.97 -20.38
CA GLN A 68 3.01 4.06 -21.70
C GLN A 68 3.04 5.50 -22.22
N GLU A 69 1.93 6.23 -22.11
CA GLU A 69 1.85 7.64 -22.49
C GLU A 69 2.84 8.49 -21.68
N ARG A 70 2.89 8.31 -20.35
CA ARG A 70 3.86 9.02 -19.50
C ARG A 70 5.30 8.70 -19.89
N MET A 71 5.61 7.44 -20.21
CA MET A 71 6.95 7.06 -20.67
C MET A 71 7.29 7.71 -22.02
N GLN A 72 6.36 7.78 -22.96
CA GLN A 72 6.58 8.48 -24.23
C GLN A 72 6.82 9.97 -24.00
N VAL A 73 6.04 10.61 -23.13
CA VAL A 73 6.26 12.02 -22.75
C VAL A 73 7.64 12.22 -22.15
N LEU A 74 8.10 11.32 -21.27
CA LEU A 74 9.45 11.39 -20.70
C LEU A 74 10.55 11.15 -21.74
N GLN A 75 10.32 10.30 -22.73
CA GLN A 75 11.28 10.10 -23.84
C GLN A 75 11.40 11.36 -24.71
N VAL A 76 10.27 12.03 -24.99
CA VAL A 76 10.26 13.30 -25.74
C VAL A 76 10.89 14.43 -24.91
N GLN A 77 10.69 14.43 -23.59
CA GLN A 77 11.28 15.43 -22.69
C GLN A 77 12.74 15.16 -22.32
N ARG A 78 13.30 13.97 -22.62
CA ARG A 78 14.76 13.80 -22.58
C ARG A 78 15.35 14.71 -23.65
N GLY A 79 15.81 15.88 -23.21
CA GLY A 79 16.62 16.79 -24.00
C GLY A 79 17.84 16.07 -24.60
N PRO A 80 18.54 16.70 -25.55
CA PRO A 80 19.58 16.05 -26.35
C PRO A 80 20.56 15.32 -25.43
N THR A 81 20.60 14.00 -25.59
CA THR A 81 21.60 13.14 -24.94
C THR A 81 22.96 13.74 -25.25
N LEU A 82 23.71 14.13 -24.21
CA LEU A 82 25.07 14.62 -24.38
C LEU A 82 25.81 13.63 -25.29
N ALA A 83 26.38 14.14 -26.38
CA ALA A 83 27.14 13.32 -27.30
C ALA A 83 28.18 12.51 -26.51
N PRO A 84 28.41 11.23 -26.85
CA PRO A 84 29.47 10.46 -26.22
C PRO A 84 30.75 11.27 -26.27
N LEU A 85 31.38 11.49 -25.10
CA LEU A 85 32.70 12.12 -25.08
C LEU A 85 33.64 11.24 -25.90
N ASP A 86 34.29 11.85 -26.89
CA ASP A 86 35.31 11.19 -27.69
C ASP A 86 36.45 10.72 -26.75
N PRO A 87 36.82 9.43 -26.76
CA PRO A 87 37.83 8.87 -25.86
C PRO A 87 39.21 9.52 -26.00
N ASP A 88 39.48 10.20 -27.12
CA ASP A 88 40.75 10.92 -27.34
C ASP A 88 40.75 12.36 -26.76
N VAL A 89 39.63 12.82 -26.21
CA VAL A 89 39.57 14.13 -25.55
C VAL A 89 40.24 14.05 -24.19
N LYS A 90 41.51 14.48 -24.14
CA LYS A 90 42.25 14.64 -22.90
C LYS A 90 41.58 15.73 -22.04
N PRO A 91 41.13 15.43 -20.81
CA PRO A 91 40.58 16.45 -19.93
C PRO A 91 41.64 17.53 -19.64
N PRO A 92 41.24 18.80 -19.49
CA PRO A 92 42.17 19.86 -19.13
C PRO A 92 42.83 19.54 -17.79
N ALA A 93 44.11 19.90 -17.66
CA ALA A 93 44.86 19.68 -16.42
C ALA A 93 44.20 20.47 -15.27
N LEU A 94 43.74 19.75 -14.24
CA LEU A 94 43.16 20.36 -13.04
C LEU A 94 44.27 21.04 -12.24
N ASN A 95 44.26 22.37 -12.20
CA ASN A 95 45.17 23.15 -11.36
C ASN A 95 44.71 23.07 -9.90
N MET A 96 45.26 22.11 -9.17
CA MET A 96 44.92 21.88 -7.75
C MET A 96 45.37 23.01 -6.81
N GLY A 97 46.23 23.92 -7.28
CA GLY A 97 46.78 25.03 -6.49
C GLY A 97 45.82 26.21 -6.22
N SER A 98 44.67 26.26 -6.88
CA SER A 98 43.69 27.36 -6.73
C SER A 98 42.41 26.96 -6.00
N TYR A 99 42.31 25.74 -5.50
CA TYR A 99 41.17 25.35 -4.68
C TYR A 99 41.32 25.92 -3.27
N ALA A 100 40.21 26.42 -2.73
CA ALA A 100 40.16 26.82 -1.34
C ALA A 100 40.41 25.60 -0.44
N SER A 101 41.56 25.56 0.23
CA SER A 101 41.86 24.55 1.24
C SER A 101 41.19 24.95 2.55
N ILE A 102 40.38 24.05 3.10
CA ILE A 102 39.74 24.25 4.40
C ILE A 102 40.69 23.71 5.47
N PRO A 103 41.17 24.53 6.42
CA PRO A 103 41.99 24.04 7.51
C PRO A 103 41.23 23.02 8.39
N ASP A 104 41.92 21.99 8.86
CA ASP A 104 41.32 20.89 9.64
C ASP A 104 40.58 21.39 10.90
N ALA A 105 41.08 22.45 11.54
CA ALA A 105 40.43 23.07 12.69
C ALA A 105 39.05 23.66 12.33
N ALA A 106 38.94 24.31 11.17
CA ALA A 106 37.67 24.86 10.69
C ALA A 106 36.69 23.73 10.29
N LEU A 107 37.21 22.64 9.71
CA LEU A 107 36.43 21.46 9.36
C LEU A 107 35.86 20.78 10.61
N ALA A 108 36.68 20.60 11.66
CA ALA A 108 36.27 20.00 12.92
C ALA A 108 35.16 20.81 13.62
N ALA A 109 35.31 22.14 13.65
CA ALA A 109 34.31 23.05 14.22
C ALA A 109 32.99 23.07 13.43
N SER A 110 33.05 22.92 12.10
CA SER A 110 31.85 22.75 11.27
C SER A 110 31.13 21.43 11.57
N ASN A 111 31.89 20.34 11.60
CA ASN A 111 31.35 19.00 11.88
C ASN A 111 30.71 18.90 13.26
N ALA A 112 31.27 19.57 14.28
CA ALA A 112 30.66 19.64 15.61
C ALA A 112 29.27 20.28 15.58
N ARG A 113 29.13 21.43 14.91
CA ARG A 113 27.84 22.13 14.75
C ARG A 113 26.79 21.30 14.02
N VAL A 114 27.19 20.58 12.98
CA VAL A 114 26.28 19.66 12.25
C VAL A 114 25.80 18.53 13.16
N ARG A 115 26.68 17.95 13.99
CA ARG A 115 26.31 16.89 14.94
C ARG A 115 25.39 17.40 16.05
N GLU A 116 25.57 18.62 16.51
CA GLU A 116 24.68 19.24 17.51
C GLU A 116 23.28 19.51 16.93
N ALA A 117 23.22 20.07 15.71
CA ALA A 117 21.96 20.34 15.02
C ALA A 117 21.18 19.05 14.70
N SER A 118 21.85 17.95 14.37
CA SER A 118 21.19 16.68 14.08
C SER A 118 20.64 15.96 15.32
N ARG A 119 21.25 16.19 16.50
CA ARG A 119 20.77 15.64 17.78
C ARG A 119 19.51 16.33 18.30
N ASN A 120 19.33 17.62 17.99
CA ASN A 120 18.18 18.43 18.44
C ASN A 120 16.88 18.19 17.64
N LYS A 121 16.91 17.30 16.64
CA LYS A 121 15.77 16.97 15.77
C LYS A 121 15.01 15.70 16.19
N ARG A 122 15.27 15.16 17.39
CA ARG A 122 14.54 14.03 18.00
C ARG A 122 13.59 14.52 19.08
#